data_AF-A0A2V5VVQ1-F1
#
_entry.id   AF-A0A2V5VVQ1-F1
#
_cell.length_a   1.000
_cell.length_b   1.000
_cell.length_c   1.000
_cell.angle_alpha   90.00
_cell.angle_beta   90.00
_cell.angle_gamma   90.00
#
_symmetry.space_group_name_H-M   'P 1'
#
loop_
_entity.id
_entity.type
_entity.pdbx_description
1 polymer ?
#
loop_
_entity_poly.entity_id
_entity_poly.type
_entity_poly.pdbx_seq_one_letter_code
_entity_poly.pdbx_strand_id
1 'polypeptide(L)'
;MSLTDLPAVNACLNGLSAILLTTGYVFIRRGNKIAHRNCMVSAFVTSTIFLICYFTYHIGMRMLYGKAHTEFRDPEWFRPIYLFILFTHLTLAVAIVPMVLVTLNRAIKGRIELHKKIARWTWPLWMYVSVTGVVIYLLLYQIFPQH
;
A
#
# COMPACT_ATOMS: atom_id res chain seq x y z
N MET A 1 -3.17 -21.95 -4.11
CA MET A 1 -3.80 -20.64 -3.85
C MET A 1 -4.85 -20.42 -4.91
N SER A 2 -6.10 -20.22 -4.50
CA SER A 2 -7.18 -19.84 -5.42
C SER A 2 -7.09 -18.33 -5.69
N LEU A 3 -7.58 -17.86 -6.84
CA LEU A 3 -7.61 -16.42 -7.15
C LEU A 3 -8.42 -15.61 -6.13
N THR A 4 -9.35 -16.24 -5.42
CA THR A 4 -10.19 -15.68 -4.35
C THR A 4 -9.44 -15.37 -3.05
N ASP A 5 -8.27 -15.96 -2.82
CA ASP A 5 -7.46 -15.73 -1.60
C ASP A 5 -6.55 -14.49 -1.74
N LEU A 6 -6.26 -14.07 -2.97
CA LEU A 6 -5.31 -12.99 -3.27
C LEU A 6 -5.73 -11.62 -2.72
N PRO A 7 -7.02 -11.24 -2.68
CA PRO A 7 -7.45 -9.99 -2.04
C PRO A 7 -7.14 -9.95 -0.54
N ALA A 8 -7.34 -11.06 0.18
CA ALA A 8 -7.03 -11.14 1.60
C ALA A 8 -5.52 -11.06 1.86
N VAL A 9 -4.72 -11.74 1.04
CA VAL A 9 -3.25 -11.65 1.09
C VAL A 9 -2.77 -10.23 0.83
N ASN A 10 -3.35 -9.56 -0.17
CA ASN A 10 -3.04 -8.17 -0.51
C ASN A 10 -3.36 -7.19 0.63
N ALA A 11 -4.49 -7.40 1.32
CA ALA A 11 -4.84 -6.62 2.50
C ALA A 11 -3.87 -6.88 3.66
N CYS A 12 -3.52 -8.13 3.93
CA CYS A 12 -2.54 -8.50 4.96
C CYS A 12 -1.16 -7.88 4.68
N LEU A 13 -0.70 -7.89 3.42
CA LEU A 13 0.57 -7.28 3.03
C LEU A 13 0.56 -5.75 3.23
N ASN A 14 -0.53 -5.08 2.91
CA ASN A 14 -0.68 -3.64 3.18
C ASN A 14 -0.72 -3.34 4.69
N GLY A 15 -1.47 -4.14 5.46
CA GLY A 15 -1.50 -4.03 6.92
C GLY A 15 -0.12 -4.24 7.55
N LEU A 16 0.62 -5.25 7.08
CA LEU A 16 2.01 -5.48 7.50
C LEU A 16 2.91 -4.31 7.13
N SER A 17 2.76 -3.73 5.95
CA SER A 17 3.51 -2.54 5.55
C SER A 17 3.22 -1.36 6.47
N ALA A 18 1.95 -1.10 6.81
CA ALA A 18 1.56 -0.05 7.76
C ALA A 18 2.19 -0.24 9.16
N ILE A 19 2.23 -1.49 9.66
CA ILE A 19 2.88 -1.83 10.93
C ILE A 19 4.39 -1.58 10.85
N LEU A 20 5.04 -2.01 9.77
CA LEU A 20 6.48 -1.80 9.56
C LEU A 20 6.84 -0.31 9.43
N LEU A 21 6.01 0.48 8.75
CA LEU A 21 6.21 1.93 8.64
C LEU A 21 6.05 2.65 9.98
N THR A 22 5.06 2.22 10.78
CA THR A 22 4.81 2.77 12.12
C THR A 22 5.95 2.43 13.07
N THR A 23 6.36 1.16 13.12
CA THR A 23 7.49 0.72 13.95
C THR A 23 8.80 1.37 13.50
N GLY A 24 9.04 1.48 12.20
CA GLY A 24 10.18 2.21 11.63
C GLY A 24 10.21 3.69 12.03
N TYR A 25 9.05 4.35 12.12
CA TYR A 25 8.94 5.73 12.62
C TYR A 25 9.26 5.82 14.12
N VAL A 26 8.76 4.88 14.93
CA VAL A 26 9.07 4.82 16.36
C VAL A 26 10.56 4.61 16.59
N PHE A 27 11.22 3.74 15.83
CA PHE A 27 12.66 3.50 15.98
C PHE A 27 13.52 4.72 15.64
N ILE A 28 13.18 5.47 14.59
CA ILE A 28 13.95 6.69 14.26
C ILE A 28 13.73 7.79 15.31
N ARG A 29 12.52 7.88 15.89
CA ARG A 29 12.24 8.79 17.02
C ARG A 29 13.04 8.43 18.27
N ARG A 30 13.34 7.15 18.46
CA ARG A 30 14.22 6.63 19.53
C ARG A 30 15.72 6.68 19.19
N GLY A 31 16.09 7.22 18.03
CA GLY A 31 17.48 7.30 17.57
C GLY A 31 18.07 5.99 17.03
N ASN A 32 17.31 4.90 17.00
CA ASN A 32 17.78 3.60 16.51
C ASN A 32 17.69 3.53 14.98
N LYS A 33 18.75 4.00 14.32
CA LYS A 33 18.86 4.07 12.85
C LYS A 33 18.88 2.69 12.19
N ILE A 34 19.47 1.68 12.84
CA ILE A 34 19.59 0.32 12.29
C ILE A 34 18.20 -0.32 12.25
N ALA A 35 17.47 -0.28 13.36
CA ALA A 35 16.11 -0.82 13.41
C ALA A 35 15.18 -0.08 12.44
N HIS A 36 15.26 1.25 12.37
CA HIS A 36 14.54 2.05 11.38
C HIS A 36 14.82 1.58 9.94
N ARG A 37 16.10 1.43 9.57
CA ARG A 37 16.50 0.96 8.22
C ARG A 37 15.90 -0.41 7.93
N ASN A 38 16.01 -1.35 8.87
CA ASN A 38 15.48 -2.70 8.69
C ASN A 38 13.96 -2.67 8.47
N CYS A 39 13.22 -1.91 9.28
CA CYS A 39 11.78 -1.73 9.10
C CYS A 39 11.42 -1.12 7.73
N MET A 40 12.14 -0.08 7.29
CA MET A 40 11.87 0.58 6.00
C MET A 40 12.18 -0.33 4.80
N VAL A 41 13.25 -1.13 4.88
CA VAL A 41 13.57 -2.13 3.85
C VAL A 41 12.53 -3.24 3.84
N SER A 42 12.14 -3.77 5.00
CA SER A 42 11.07 -4.77 5.09
C SER A 42 9.75 -4.22 4.53
N ALA A 43 9.36 -2.98 4.87
CA ALA A 43 8.15 -2.35 4.34
C ALA A 43 8.19 -2.23 2.82
N PHE A 44 9.35 -1.87 2.25
CA PHE A 44 9.55 -1.80 0.80
C PHE A 44 9.41 -3.17 0.13
N VAL A 45 10.02 -4.20 0.69
CA VAL A 45 9.92 -5.57 0.19
C VAL A 45 8.46 -6.05 0.26
N THR A 46 7.78 -5.87 1.39
CA THR A 46 6.37 -6.21 1.54
C THR A 46 5.49 -5.46 0.53
N SER A 47 5.72 -4.17 0.30
CA SER A 47 4.99 -3.37 -0.69
C SER A 47 5.24 -3.85 -2.13
N THR A 48 6.48 -4.28 -2.42
CA THR A 48 6.83 -4.85 -3.72
C THR A 48 6.11 -6.18 -3.95
N ILE A 49 6.09 -7.06 -2.95
CA ILE A 49 5.35 -8.32 -3.00
C ILE A 49 3.87 -8.05 -3.19
N PHE A 50 3.29 -7.10 -2.45
CA PHE A 50 1.90 -6.67 -2.65
C PHE A 50 1.63 -6.25 -4.08
N LEU A 51 2.49 -5.41 -4.68
CA LEU A 51 2.30 -4.93 -6.04
C LEU A 51 2.33 -6.08 -7.06
N ILE A 52 3.24 -7.04 -6.89
CA ILE A 52 3.30 -8.25 -7.73
C ILE A 52 2.01 -9.06 -7.58
N CYS A 53 1.59 -9.37 -6.34
CA CYS A 53 0.36 -10.11 -6.07
C CYS A 53 -0.89 -9.40 -6.62
N TYR A 54 -0.95 -8.07 -6.49
CA TYR A 54 -2.03 -7.24 -7.02
C TYR A 54 -2.09 -7.31 -8.55
N PHE A 55 -0.97 -7.13 -9.25
CA PHE A 55 -0.93 -7.26 -10.71
C PHE A 55 -1.29 -8.67 -11.17
N THR A 56 -0.77 -9.72 -10.51
CA THR A 56 -1.12 -11.10 -10.85
C THR A 56 -2.62 -11.36 -10.69
N TYR A 57 -3.23 -10.90 -9.60
CA TYR A 57 -4.67 -11.00 -9.39
C TYR A 57 -5.47 -10.23 -10.45
N HIS A 58 -5.09 -8.98 -10.71
CA HIS A 58 -5.82 -8.09 -11.61
C HIS A 58 -5.71 -8.52 -13.08
N ILE A 59 -4.52 -8.91 -13.53
CA ILE A 59 -4.30 -9.45 -14.88
C ILE A 59 -5.00 -10.80 -15.02
N GLY A 60 -4.92 -11.66 -13.99
CA GLY A 60 -5.63 -12.93 -13.94
C GLY A 60 -7.15 -12.74 -14.06
N MET A 61 -7.75 -11.86 -13.26
CA MET A 61 -9.18 -11.55 -13.36
C MET A 61 -9.55 -10.97 -14.72
N ARG A 62 -8.74 -10.04 -15.26
CA ARG A 62 -8.99 -9.45 -16.58
C ARG A 62 -8.94 -10.48 -17.71
N MET A 63 -8.00 -11.43 -17.65
CA MET A 63 -7.86 -12.49 -18.66
C MET A 63 -8.93 -13.58 -18.53
N LEU A 64 -9.30 -13.97 -17.30
CA LEU A 64 -10.21 -15.10 -17.05
C LEU A 64 -11.70 -14.69 -17.03
N TYR A 65 -12.01 -13.49 -16.57
CA TYR A 65 -13.40 -13.05 -16.35
C TYR A 65 -13.78 -11.80 -17.17
N GLY A 66 -12.86 -11.24 -17.97
CA GLY A 66 -13.09 -10.03 -18.77
C GLY A 66 -13.33 -8.76 -17.95
N LYS A 67 -13.27 -8.85 -16.62
CA LYS A 67 -13.48 -7.74 -15.68
C LYS A 67 -12.24 -7.57 -14.82
N ALA A 68 -11.79 -6.32 -14.75
CA ALA A 68 -10.55 -5.97 -14.05
C ALA A 68 -10.81 -5.75 -12.54
N HIS A 69 -12.01 -5.33 -12.15
CA HIS A 69 -12.38 -5.02 -10.77
C HIS A 69 -13.77 -5.54 -10.43
N THR A 70 -13.98 -5.87 -9.15
CA THR A 70 -15.32 -6.03 -8.56
C THR A 70 -16.05 -4.70 -8.65
N GLU A 71 -17.21 -4.69 -9.31
CA GLU A 71 -18.06 -3.51 -9.41
C GLU A 71 -18.73 -3.28 -8.04
N PHE A 72 -18.46 -2.14 -7.40
CA PHE A 72 -19.21 -1.72 -6.22
C PHE A 72 -20.61 -1.26 -6.65
N ARG A 73 -21.60 -2.14 -6.49
CA ARG A 73 -23.00 -1.93 -6.88
C ARG A 73 -23.85 -1.53 -5.69
N ASP A 74 -23.69 -2.19 -4.54
CA ASP A 74 -24.57 -1.99 -3.38
C ASP A 74 -23.78 -1.62 -2.11
N PRO A 75 -24.14 -0.58 -1.34
CA PRO A 75 -25.22 0.37 -1.57
C PRO A 75 -24.79 1.55 -2.46
N GLU A 76 -25.69 1.97 -3.36
CA GLU A 76 -25.43 3.04 -4.34
C GLU A 76 -25.02 4.38 -3.71
N TRP A 77 -25.55 4.71 -2.53
CA TRP A 77 -25.22 5.96 -1.83
C TRP A 77 -23.76 5.99 -1.34
N PHE A 78 -23.15 4.83 -1.10
CA PHE A 78 -21.76 4.74 -0.61
C PHE A 78 -20.75 4.64 -1.76
N ARG A 79 -21.20 4.30 -2.96
CA ARG A 79 -20.39 4.23 -4.18
C ARG A 79 -19.52 5.48 -4.44
N PRO A 80 -20.01 6.73 -4.37
CA PRO A 80 -19.15 7.89 -4.59
C PRO A 80 -18.04 8.04 -3.55
N ILE A 81 -18.30 7.67 -2.29
CA ILE A 81 -17.30 7.69 -1.22
C ILE A 81 -16.23 6.62 -1.49
N TYR A 82 -16.65 5.40 -1.83
CA TYR A 82 -15.74 4.33 -2.19
C TYR A 82 -14.87 4.70 -3.39
N LEU A 83 -15.46 5.25 -4.46
CA LEU A 83 -14.73 5.67 -5.65
C LEU A 83 -13.76 6.81 -5.36
N PHE A 84 -14.11 7.74 -4.47
CA PHE A 84 -13.20 8.78 -4.02
C PHE A 84 -11.98 8.20 -3.29
N ILE A 85 -12.19 7.28 -2.35
CA ILE A 85 -11.11 6.59 -1.63
C ILE A 85 -10.24 5.78 -2.59
N LEU A 86 -10.85 5.06 -3.52
CA LEU A 86 -10.13 4.26 -4.52
C LEU A 86 -9.30 5.14 -5.44
N PHE A 87 -9.85 6.27 -5.88
CA PHE A 87 -9.16 7.25 -6.72
C PHE A 87 -7.95 7.83 -5.98
N THR A 88 -8.14 8.35 -4.76
CA THR A 88 -7.03 8.92 -3.98
C THR A 88 -5.97 7.86 -3.67
N HIS A 89 -6.37 6.64 -3.31
CA HIS A 89 -5.45 5.53 -3.08
C HIS A 89 -4.61 5.23 -4.32
N LEU A 90 -5.23 5.06 -5.49
CA LEU A 90 -4.52 4.71 -6.72
C LEU A 90 -3.57 5.84 -7.18
N THR A 91 -4.04 7.09 -7.17
CA THR A 91 -3.21 8.23 -7.54
C THR A 91 -1.99 8.36 -6.62
N LEU A 92 -2.19 8.23 -5.31
CA LEU A 92 -1.11 8.28 -4.34
C LEU A 92 -0.20 7.04 -4.40
N ALA A 93 -0.74 5.86 -4.73
CA ALA A 93 0.04 4.64 -4.93
C ALA A 93 1.00 4.76 -6.12
N VAL A 94 0.59 5.44 -7.21
CA VAL A 94 1.50 5.71 -8.33
C VAL A 94 2.54 6.77 -7.95
N ALA A 95 2.13 7.82 -7.24
CA ALA A 95 3.03 8.89 -6.82
C ALA A 95 4.09 8.44 -5.80
N ILE A 96 3.74 7.49 -4.91
CA ILE A 96 4.63 7.07 -3.82
C ILE A 96 5.80 6.20 -4.31
N VAL A 97 5.63 5.43 -5.38
CA VAL A 97 6.68 4.56 -5.95
C VAL A 97 7.97 5.35 -6.26
N PRO A 98 7.97 6.39 -7.10
CA PRO A 98 9.18 7.15 -7.37
C PRO A 98 9.71 7.86 -6.12
N MET A 99 8.84 8.32 -5.22
CA MET A 99 9.26 8.95 -3.97
C MET A 99 10.02 7.99 -3.04
N VAL A 100 9.54 6.76 -2.88
CA VAL A 100 10.20 5.72 -2.08
C VAL A 100 11.55 5.35 -2.70
N LEU A 101 11.62 5.19 -4.03
CA LEU A 101 12.87 4.91 -4.73
C LEU A 101 13.90 6.04 -4.54
N VAL A 102 13.49 7.31 -4.66
CA VAL A 102 14.37 8.45 -4.41
C VAL A 102 14.80 8.50 -2.93
N THR A 103 13.89 8.21 -2.00
CA THR A 103 14.16 8.19 -0.56
C THR A 103 15.20 7.12 -0.19
N LEU A 104 15.08 5.92 -0.77
CA LEU A 104 16.03 4.81 -0.60
C LEU A 104 17.37 5.12 -1.26
N ASN A 105 17.38 5.62 -2.51
CA ASN A 105 18.60 5.97 -3.21
C ASN A 105 19.41 7.04 -2.44
N ARG A 106 18.73 8.05 -1.87
CA ARG A 106 19.38 9.06 -1.00
C ARG A 106 19.97 8.45 0.27
N ALA A 107 19.31 7.44 0.86
CA ALA A 107 19.84 6.72 2.01
C ALA A 107 21.08 5.89 1.65
N ILE A 108 21.06 5.17 0.52
CA ILE A 108 22.20 4.36 0.03
C ILE A 108 23.41 5.25 -0.29
N LYS A 109 23.19 6.42 -0.90
CA LYS A 109 24.24 7.40 -1.21
C LYS A 109 24.75 8.17 0.02
N GLY A 110 24.29 7.85 1.23
CA GLY A 110 24.69 8.54 2.47
C GLY A 110 24.20 9.99 2.57
N ARG A 111 23.29 10.45 1.69
CA ARG A 111 22.79 11.83 1.65
C ARG A 111 21.64 12.01 2.64
N ILE A 112 21.93 11.86 3.93
CA ILE A 112 20.93 11.79 5.01
C ILE A 112 20.08 13.07 5.09
N GLU A 113 20.66 14.25 4.88
CA GLU A 113 19.89 15.50 4.92
C GLU A 113 18.85 15.60 3.79
N LEU A 114 19.22 15.15 2.58
CA LEU A 114 18.27 15.07 1.47
C LEU A 114 17.25 13.95 1.65
N HIS A 115 17.63 12.85 2.30
CA HIS A 115 16.73 11.77 2.66
C HIS A 115 15.65 12.28 3.62
N LYS A 116 16.01 12.98 4.70
CA LYS A 116 15.05 13.55 5.66
C LYS A 116 14.03 14.48 5.00
N LYS A 117 14.49 15.34 4.07
CA LYS A 117 13.63 16.31 3.34
C LYS A 117 12.54 15.64 2.52
N ILE A 118 12.81 14.48 1.91
CA ILE A 118 11.80 13.75 1.14
C ILE A 118 11.00 12.79 2.04
N ALA A 119 11.66 12.15 3.01
CA ALA A 119 11.05 11.16 3.91
C ALA A 119 9.88 11.72 4.72
N ARG A 120 9.89 13.01 5.08
CA ARG A 120 8.76 13.69 5.74
C ARG A 120 7.46 13.70 4.92
N TRP A 121 7.57 13.57 3.59
CA TRP A 121 6.43 13.48 2.67
C TRP A 121 6.19 12.04 2.24
N THR A 122 7.25 11.28 1.99
CA THR A 122 7.17 9.85 1.63
C THR A 122 6.47 9.05 2.72
N TRP A 123 6.84 9.23 3.99
CA TRP A 123 6.28 8.44 5.09
C TRP A 123 4.75 8.57 5.23
N PRO A 124 4.15 9.78 5.34
CA PRO A 124 2.69 9.89 5.49
C PRO A 124 1.92 9.42 4.25
N LEU A 125 2.45 9.66 3.05
CA LEU A 125 1.85 9.17 1.82
C LEU A 125 1.87 7.64 1.74
N TRP A 126 3.00 7.03 2.09
CA TRP A 126 3.13 5.58 2.11
C TRP A 126 2.20 4.95 3.16
N MET A 127 2.13 5.54 4.35
CA MET A 127 1.20 5.11 5.39
C MET A 127 -0.27 5.23 4.93
N TYR A 128 -0.64 6.34 4.28
CA TYR A 128 -1.99 6.53 3.73
C TYR A 128 -2.35 5.42 2.75
N VAL A 129 -1.50 5.13 1.77
CA VAL A 129 -1.73 4.08 0.77
C VAL A 129 -1.85 2.71 1.44
N SER A 130 -0.96 2.37 2.38
CA SER A 130 -1.03 1.10 3.09
C SER A 130 -2.32 0.93 3.90
N VAL A 131 -2.75 1.96 4.63
CA VAL A 131 -4.00 1.89 5.41
C VAL A 131 -5.22 1.83 4.50
N THR A 132 -5.28 2.69 3.49
CA THR A 132 -6.41 2.71 2.55
C THR A 132 -6.53 1.43 1.74
N GLY A 133 -5.43 0.73 1.45
CA GLY A 133 -5.46 -0.60 0.83
C GLY A 133 -6.19 -1.65 1.68
N VAL A 134 -5.99 -1.64 2.99
CA VAL A 134 -6.74 -2.50 3.92
C VAL A 134 -8.21 -2.09 3.99
N VAL A 135 -8.48 -0.78 4.04
CA VAL A 135 -9.86 -0.25 4.08
C VAL A 135 -10.64 -0.63 2.83
N ILE A 136 -10.05 -0.53 1.64
CA ILE A 136 -10.68 -0.94 0.37
C ILE A 136 -11.07 -2.42 0.42
N TYR A 137 -10.19 -3.29 0.93
CA TYR A 137 -10.51 -4.71 1.11
C TYR A 137 -11.67 -4.92 2.09
N LEU A 138 -11.64 -4.28 3.26
CA LEU A 138 -12.72 -4.40 4.24
C LEU A 138 -14.05 -3.92 3.68
N LEU A 139 -14.06 -2.81 2.94
CA LEU A 139 -15.26 -2.27 2.31
C LEU A 139 -15.84 -3.24 1.28
N LEU A 140 -15.00 -3.81 0.39
CA LEU A 140 -15.44 -4.69 -0.68
C LEU A 140 -15.87 -6.10 -0.23
N TYR A 141 -15.20 -6.65 0.78
CA TYR A 141 -15.32 -8.08 1.13
C TYR A 141 -15.96 -8.36 2.49
N GLN A 142 -16.01 -7.39 3.41
CA GLN A 142 -16.51 -7.60 4.78
C GLN A 142 -17.71 -6.71 5.12
N ILE A 143 -17.64 -5.42 4.80
CA ILE A 143 -18.66 -4.42 5.19
C ILE A 143 -19.79 -4.39 4.17
N PHE A 144 -19.44 -4.29 2.88
CA PHE A 144 -20.38 -4.34 1.77
C PHE A 144 -19.96 -5.45 0.82
N PRO A 145 -20.09 -6.73 1.22
CA PRO A 145 -19.67 -7.85 0.39
C PRO A 145 -20.38 -7.79 -0.97
N GLN A 146 -19.62 -7.43 -2.00
CA GLN A 146 -20.08 -7.49 -3.39
C GLN A 146 -19.88 -8.93 -3.86
N HIS A 147 -20.94 -9.73 -3.86
CA HIS A 147 -20.94 -11.10 -4.39
C HIS A 147 -20.98 -11.12 -5.92
#